data_AF-A0A820HZJ7-F1
#
_entry.id   AF-A0A820HZJ7-F1
#
_cell.length_a   1.000
_cell.length_b   1.000
_cell.length_c   1.000
_cell.angle_alpha   90.00
_cell.angle_beta   90.00
_cell.angle_gamma   90.00
#
_symmetry.space_group_name_H-M   'P 1'
#
loop_
_entity.id
_entity.type
_entity.pdbx_description
1 polymer ?
#
loop_
_entity_poly.entity_id
_entity_poly.type
_entity_poly.pdbx_seq_one_letter_code
_entity_poly.pdbx_strand_id
1 'polypeptide(L)'
;LEFDYTRWLRDPITGLKPKLSHPFSYLPFGAGPRNCIGQNFAMLEAKVILASFIQRCNFELEPGQEIIPDIMVNMRSKYGLRAKISRR
;
A
#
# COMPACT_ATOMS: atom_id res chain seq x y z
N LEU A 1 -1.68 11.52 -10.34
CA LEU A 1 -1.18 10.57 -9.32
C LEU A 1 -1.96 9.27 -9.51
N GLU A 2 -1.41 8.31 -10.23
CA GLU A 2 -2.06 7.04 -10.51
C GLU A 2 -1.38 5.93 -9.72
N PHE A 3 -2.18 4.98 -9.20
CA PHE A 3 -1.66 3.79 -8.54
C PHE A 3 -1.24 2.77 -9.60
N ASP A 4 0.06 2.51 -9.69
CA ASP A 4 0.65 1.50 -10.57
C ASP A 4 1.51 0.54 -9.74
N TYR A 5 1.04 -0.71 -9.64
CA TYR A 5 1.72 -1.77 -8.88
C TYR A 5 2.94 -2.34 -9.62
N THR A 6 3.00 -2.21 -10.95
CA THR A 6 4.08 -2.79 -11.78
C THR A 6 5.39 -2.03 -11.64
N ARG A 7 5.32 -0.77 -11.20
CA ARG A 7 6.46 0.12 -10.90
C ARG A 7 7.61 -0.52 -10.09
N TRP A 8 7.28 -1.47 -9.22
CA TRP A 8 8.24 -2.10 -8.30
C TRP A 8 8.62 -3.54 -8.68
N LEU A 9 8.00 -4.09 -9.71
CA LEU A 9 8.27 -5.45 -10.17
C LEU A 9 9.62 -5.48 -10.87
N ARG A 10 10.35 -6.58 -10.68
CA ARG A 10 11.54 -6.87 -11.47
C ARG A 10 11.12 -7.30 -12.86
N ASP A 11 11.95 -7.00 -13.85
CA ASP A 11 11.75 -7.50 -15.19
C ASP A 11 11.75 -9.05 -15.16
N PRO A 12 10.68 -9.70 -15.67
CA PRO A 12 10.53 -11.15 -15.55
C PRO A 12 11.51 -11.95 -16.43
N ILE A 13 12.13 -11.32 -17.42
CA ILE A 13 13.06 -11.95 -18.37
C ILE A 13 14.51 -11.77 -17.90
N THR A 14 14.86 -10.54 -17.51
CA THR A 14 16.24 -10.16 -17.15
C THR A 14 16.49 -10.17 -15.64
N GLY A 15 15.43 -10.18 -14.82
CA GLY A 15 15.52 -10.10 -13.35
C GLY A 15 16.00 -8.75 -12.83
N LEU A 16 16.26 -7.78 -13.71
CA LEU A 16 16.78 -6.47 -13.36
C LEU A 16 15.69 -5.59 -12.73
N LYS A 17 16.11 -4.72 -11.82
CA LYS A 17 15.23 -3.68 -11.27
C LYS A 17 14.98 -2.60 -12.33
N PRO A 18 13.79 -1.98 -12.37
CA PRO A 18 13.52 -0.88 -13.27
C PRO A 18 14.52 0.26 -13.05
N LYS A 19 15.01 0.85 -14.15
CA LYS A 19 16.07 1.87 -14.18
C LYS A 19 15.76 3.13 -13.35
N LEU A 20 14.49 3.34 -12.99
CA LEU A 20 13.99 4.45 -12.16
C LEU A 20 14.07 4.21 -10.63
N SER A 21 14.54 3.06 -10.16
CA SER A 21 14.61 2.80 -8.71
C SER A 21 15.88 3.36 -8.07
N HIS A 22 15.95 4.68 -7.89
CA HIS A 22 16.96 5.29 -7.02
C HIS A 22 16.87 4.63 -5.62
N PRO A 23 17.98 4.32 -4.92
CA PRO A 23 17.93 3.61 -3.63
C PRO A 23 17.06 4.29 -2.56
N PHE A 24 16.83 5.59 -2.69
CA PHE A 24 16.01 6.40 -1.79
C PHE A 24 14.65 6.80 -2.39
N SER A 25 14.16 6.14 -3.44
CA SER A 25 12.86 6.44 -4.05
C SER A 25 11.66 5.94 -3.23
N TYR A 26 11.88 5.11 -2.21
CA TYR A 26 10.83 4.54 -1.37
C TYR A 26 11.28 4.44 0.09
N LEU A 27 10.86 5.41 0.92
CA LEU A 27 11.24 5.52 2.34
C LEU A 27 10.05 5.69 3.29
N PRO A 28 8.98 4.87 3.21
CA PRO A 28 7.78 5.05 4.03
C PRO A 28 8.01 4.81 5.54
N PHE A 29 9.10 4.14 5.91
CA PHE A 29 9.48 3.85 7.29
C PHE A 29 10.71 4.66 7.75
N GLY A 30 11.12 5.66 6.96
CA GLY A 30 12.34 6.44 7.19
C GLY A 30 13.62 5.67 6.82
N ALA A 31 14.77 6.21 7.22
CA ALA A 31 16.10 5.64 7.01
C ALA A 31 17.06 6.03 8.14
N GLY A 32 18.18 5.32 8.26
CA GLY A 32 19.22 5.61 9.25
C GLY A 32 18.84 5.18 10.68
N PRO A 33 19.51 5.74 11.71
CA PRO A 33 19.39 5.27 13.10
C PRO A 33 18.03 5.58 13.75
N ARG A 34 17.18 6.39 13.10
CA ARG A 34 15.80 6.70 13.53
C ARG A 34 14.76 6.17 12.56
N ASN A 35 15.06 5.07 11.86
CA ASN A 35 14.05 4.36 11.08
C ASN A 35 12.98 3.74 12.00
N CYS A 36 11.82 3.41 11.44
CA CYS A 36 10.75 2.77 12.19
C CYS A 36 11.19 1.36 12.66
N ILE A 37 11.31 1.18 13.98
CA ILE A 37 11.61 -0.12 14.59
C ILE A 37 10.54 -1.18 14.28
N GLY A 38 9.31 -0.76 14.03
CA GLY A 38 8.17 -1.62 13.69
C GLY A 38 8.10 -2.05 12.23
N GLN A 39 9.03 -1.64 11.36
CA GLN A 39 8.94 -1.89 9.91
C GLN A 39 8.72 -3.36 9.54
N ASN A 40 9.47 -4.28 10.14
CA ASN A 40 9.36 -5.71 9.83
C ASN A 40 8.01 -6.28 10.25
N PHE A 41 7.53 -5.88 11.43
CA PHE A 41 6.23 -6.33 11.94
C PHE A 41 5.09 -5.78 11.10
N ALA A 42 5.09 -4.48 10.79
CA ALA A 42 4.08 -3.84 9.96
C ALA A 42 3.98 -4.49 8.57
N MET A 43 5.12 -4.82 7.94
CA MET A 43 5.13 -5.50 6.65
C MET A 43 4.63 -6.95 6.72
N LEU A 44 4.89 -7.66 7.81
CA LEU A 44 4.37 -9.00 8.03
C LEU A 44 2.85 -8.95 8.19
N GLU A 45 2.36 -8.11 9.11
CA GLU A 45 0.95 -7.93 9.41
C GLU A 45 0.16 -7.51 8.16
N ALA A 46 0.64 -6.53 7.41
CA ALA A 46 0.00 -6.07 6.18
C ALA A 46 -0.18 -7.20 5.15
N LYS A 47 0.84 -8.06 4.97
CA LYS A 47 0.75 -9.21 4.05
C LYS A 47 -0.27 -10.24 4.52
N VAL A 48 -0.28 -10.55 5.83
CA VAL A 48 -1.22 -11.52 6.41
C VAL A 48 -2.66 -11.03 6.29
N ILE A 49 -2.92 -9.77 6.63
CA ILE A 49 -4.25 -9.16 6.51
C ILE A 49 -4.69 -9.13 5.05
N LEU A 50 -3.84 -8.63 4.14
CA LEU A 50 -4.16 -8.54 2.71
C LEU A 50 -4.43 -9.92 2.11
N ALA A 51 -3.59 -10.91 2.40
CA ALA A 51 -3.80 -12.27 1.91
C ALA A 51 -5.10 -12.87 2.46
N SER A 52 -5.44 -12.59 3.71
CA SER A 52 -6.69 -13.06 4.34
C SER A 52 -7.93 -12.45 3.66
N PHE A 53 -7.88 -11.15 3.37
CA PHE A 53 -8.94 -10.44 2.66
C PHE A 53 -9.13 -10.95 1.23
N ILE A 54 -8.04 -11.06 0.44
CA ILE A 54 -8.11 -11.52 -0.96
C ILE A 54 -8.68 -12.95 -1.07
N GLN A 55 -8.38 -13.81 -0.09
CA GLN A 55 -8.84 -15.20 -0.09
C GLN A 55 -10.32 -15.36 0.30
N ARG A 56 -10.88 -14.45 1.11
CA ARG A 56 -12.15 -14.68 1.81
C ARG A 56 -13.23 -13.63 1.56
N CYS A 57 -12.86 -12.49 0.98
CA CYS A 57 -13.75 -11.34 0.85
C CYS A 57 -13.83 -10.87 -0.60
N ASN A 58 -15.03 -10.44 -1.00
CA ASN A 58 -15.24 -9.57 -2.15
C ASN A 58 -15.45 -8.15 -1.65
N PHE A 59 -14.88 -7.17 -2.35
CA PHE A 59 -14.96 -5.75 -2.02
C PHE A 59 -15.65 -4.98 -3.14
N GLU A 60 -16.66 -4.21 -2.78
CA GLU A 60 -17.34 -3.27 -3.68
C GLU A 60 -17.27 -1.87 -3.08
N LEU A 61 -16.56 -0.95 -3.73
CA LEU A 61 -16.49 0.44 -3.29
C LEU A 61 -17.84 1.13 -3.50
N GLU A 62 -18.25 1.96 -2.54
CA GLU A 62 -19.44 2.79 -2.72
C GLU A 62 -19.25 3.76 -3.90
N PRO A 63 -20.14 3.73 -4.91
CA PRO A 63 -20.03 4.62 -6.07
C PRO A 63 -20.19 6.09 -5.68
N GLY A 64 -19.44 6.97 -6.34
CA GLY A 64 -19.58 8.43 -6.19
C GLY A 64 -19.10 9.00 -4.86
N GLN A 65 -18.48 8.21 -3.98
CA GLN A 65 -17.85 8.75 -2.78
C GLN A 65 -16.61 9.59 -3.14
N GLU A 66 -16.43 10.70 -2.44
CA GLU A 66 -15.24 11.53 -2.60
C GLU A 66 -14.11 11.04 -1.69
N ILE A 67 -12.94 10.77 -2.28
CA ILE A 67 -11.74 10.33 -1.54
C ILE A 67 -10.79 11.52 -1.46
N ILE A 68 -10.89 12.29 -0.37
CA ILE A 68 -10.05 13.46 -0.13
C ILE A 68 -8.94 13.10 0.86
N PRO A 69 -7.66 13.29 0.51
CA PRO A 69 -6.56 13.20 1.47
C PRO A 69 -6.70 14.26 2.56
N ASP A 70 -6.63 13.82 3.81
CA ASP A 70 -6.55 14.68 4.99
C ASP A 70 -5.21 14.44 5.68
N ILE A 71 -4.41 15.50 5.76
CA ILE A 71 -3.03 15.45 6.24
C ILE A 71 -3.00 16.05 7.64
N MET A 72 -3.03 15.18 8.65
CA MET A 72 -2.79 15.53 10.05
C MET A 72 -1.38 15.06 10.45
N VAL A 73 -1.23 14.37 11.59
CA VAL A 73 0.03 13.69 11.95
C VAL A 73 0.34 12.57 10.96
N ASN A 74 -0.68 11.93 10.39
CA ASN A 74 -0.61 10.96 9.32
C ASN A 74 -1.61 11.31 8.20
N MET A 75 -1.41 10.74 7.01
CA MET A 75 -2.36 10.84 5.92
C MET A 75 -3.52 9.86 6.13
N ARG A 76 -4.75 10.34 6.00
CA ARG A 76 -5.99 9.55 6.07
C ARG A 76 -6.98 10.04 5.01
N SER A 77 -8.06 9.30 4.78
CA SER A 77 -9.21 9.84 4.04
C SER A 77 -10.05 10.72 4.98
N LYS A 78 -10.40 11.93 4.53
CA LYS A 78 -11.19 12.91 5.31
C LYS A 78 -12.52 12.33 5.80
N TYR A 79 -13.22 11.60 4.92
CA TYR A 79 -14.55 11.04 5.18
C TYR A 79 -14.54 9.50 5.31
N GLY A 80 -13.37 8.91 5.50
CA GLY A 80 -13.20 7.46 5.48
C GLY A 80 -13.25 6.86 4.06
N LEU A 81 -13.31 5.54 3.97
CA LEU A 81 -13.45 4.79 2.72
C LEU A 81 -14.59 3.79 2.88
N ARG A 82 -15.69 3.99 2.16
CA ARG A 82 -16.89 3.17 2.26
C ARG A 82 -16.85 2.04 1.24
N ALA A 83 -16.99 0.81 1.73
CA ALA A 83 -17.02 -0.39 0.89
C ALA A 83 -18.01 -1.41 1.47
N LYS A 84 -18.71 -2.12 0.59
CA LYS A 84 -19.44 -3.33 0.96
C LYS A 84 -18.47 -4.51 0.92
N ILE A 85 -18.50 -5.33 1.96
CA ILE A 85 -17.69 -6.53 2.06
C ILE A 85 -18.63 -7.72 2.14
N SER A 86 -18.49 -8.66 1.22
CA SER A 86 -19.20 -9.93 1.23
C SER A 86 -18.23 -11.10 1.30
N ARG A 87 -18.66 -12.23 1.83
CA ARG A 87 -17.85 -13.45 1.81
C ARG A 87 -17.72 -13.96 0.37
N ARG A 88 -16.51 -14.37 -0.01
CA ARG A 88 -16.24 -15.04 -1.28
C ARG A 88 -16.63 -16.51 -1.23
#